data_AF-A0A2H9MWL3-F1
#
_entry.id   AF-A0A2H9MWL3-F1
#
_cell.length_a   1.000
_cell.length_b   1.000
_cell.length_c   1.000
_cell.angle_alpha   90.00
_cell.angle_beta   90.00
_cell.angle_gamma   90.00
#
_symmetry.space_group_name_H-M   'P 1'
#
loop_
_entity.id
_entity.type
_entity.pdbx_description
1 polymer ?
#
loop_
_entity_poly.entity_id
_entity_poly.type
_entity_poly.pdbx_seq_one_letter_code
_entity_poly.pdbx_strand_id
1 'polypeptide(L)'
;MSEFFIEDIGLKVGLEIHQQLATNKKLFCSCMPLESDEYTKKFQRNLRAVKSELGEYDPAALFESSKSKTIMYYANPESSCLVEQDEEPPHNLDDNAKNLALVISSALESNIFSEIYPMRKTVIDGSNTTGFQRTMLVSQGGHIEVDGEKIGVQSICLEEDAAKLLGDKGDMREYSLDRLGVPLVEIALEPVEGDSKKIKKIALSLGRLLRSTKKVTRGIGSIRQDVNVSVKDGGGIVEVKGVQQLDQLEKVVEFEAKRQHGLVKIAKKLQNMNFDEISKNDVFDITDNFKNCQSKIIQKSLKDNSIIKAIRIRNFAGMFGYSPYEGIRLGKEIGQLVKFYGIGGVFHSDELPNY
;
A
#
# COMPACT_ATOMS: atom_id res chain seq x y z
N MET A 1 2.72 32.00 -2.30
CA MET A 1 2.72 30.55 -2.60
C MET A 1 2.83 30.41 -4.11
N SER A 2 3.68 29.51 -4.64
CA SER A 2 3.76 29.30 -6.09
C SER A 2 2.54 28.54 -6.58
N GLU A 3 2.00 28.91 -7.73
CA GLU A 3 0.99 28.10 -8.43
C GLU A 3 1.57 26.71 -8.76
N PHE A 4 0.70 25.70 -8.76
CA PHE A 4 1.03 24.32 -9.06
C PHE A 4 0.36 23.95 -10.38
N PHE A 5 1.18 23.66 -11.38
CA PHE A 5 0.76 23.16 -12.68
C PHE A 5 1.29 21.73 -12.81
N ILE A 6 0.37 20.77 -12.95
CA ILE A 6 0.71 19.34 -12.96
C ILE A 6 1.35 18.93 -14.29
N GLU A 7 1.18 19.73 -15.31
CA GLU A 7 1.73 19.53 -16.65
C GLU A 7 3.25 19.73 -16.69
N ASP A 8 3.78 20.58 -15.79
CA ASP A 8 5.19 21.01 -15.81
C ASP A 8 6.13 20.12 -14.99
N ILE A 9 5.58 19.17 -14.22
CA ILE A 9 6.37 18.38 -13.25
C ILE A 9 6.83 17.03 -13.81
N GLY A 10 6.51 16.72 -15.08
CA GLY A 10 6.85 15.43 -15.70
C GLY A 10 6.24 14.25 -14.94
N LEU A 11 4.94 14.31 -14.66
CA LEU A 11 4.20 13.28 -13.97
C LEU A 11 4.19 11.97 -14.77
N LYS A 12 4.58 10.87 -14.10
CA LYS A 12 4.40 9.50 -14.57
C LYS A 12 3.61 8.70 -13.55
N VAL A 13 2.59 8.00 -14.02
CA VAL A 13 1.71 7.20 -13.16
C VAL A 13 1.63 5.77 -13.68
N GLY A 14 2.08 4.82 -12.87
CA GLY A 14 1.73 3.41 -13.04
C GLY A 14 0.38 3.12 -12.41
N LEU A 15 -0.42 2.28 -13.06
CA LEU A 15 -1.73 1.88 -12.57
C LEU A 15 -1.81 0.36 -12.52
N GLU A 16 -2.16 -0.16 -11.35
CA GLU A 16 -2.37 -1.58 -11.10
C GLU A 16 -3.81 -1.78 -10.61
N ILE A 17 -4.56 -2.64 -11.28
CA ILE A 17 -5.96 -2.88 -10.97
C ILE A 17 -6.13 -4.32 -10.53
N HIS A 18 -6.64 -4.49 -9.31
CA HIS A 18 -7.06 -5.78 -8.78
C HIS A 18 -8.59 -5.88 -8.86
N GLN A 19 -9.11 -6.91 -9.50
CA GLN A 19 -10.54 -7.13 -9.68
C GLN A 19 -10.92 -8.56 -9.28
N GLN A 20 -11.83 -8.68 -8.32
CA GLN A 20 -12.40 -9.97 -7.95
C GLN A 20 -13.25 -10.54 -9.09
N LEU A 21 -13.12 -11.83 -9.33
CA LEU A 21 -13.89 -12.55 -10.33
C LEU A 21 -15.15 -13.13 -9.67
N ALA A 22 -16.29 -13.04 -10.36
CA ALA A 22 -17.55 -13.59 -9.91
C ALA A 22 -17.63 -15.08 -10.29
N THR A 23 -16.81 -15.89 -9.62
CA THR A 23 -16.82 -17.35 -9.73
C THR A 23 -17.72 -17.96 -8.65
N ASN A 24 -18.16 -19.19 -8.86
CA ASN A 24 -19.00 -19.89 -7.87
C ASN A 24 -18.20 -20.48 -6.69
N LYS A 25 -16.87 -20.52 -6.81
CA LYS A 25 -15.96 -21.04 -5.78
C LYS A 25 -14.65 -20.25 -5.74
N LYS A 26 -13.93 -20.40 -4.63
CA LYS A 26 -12.58 -19.87 -4.42
C LYS A 26 -11.55 -20.51 -5.38
N LEU A 27 -10.37 -19.88 -5.49
CA LEU A 27 -9.39 -20.17 -6.53
C LEU A 27 -8.79 -21.57 -6.43
N PHE A 28 -8.57 -22.04 -5.20
CA PHE A 28 -7.90 -23.32 -4.91
C PHE A 28 -8.69 -24.20 -3.92
N CYS A 29 -10.01 -24.00 -3.80
CA CYS A 29 -10.88 -24.87 -3.02
C CYS A 29 -12.33 -24.82 -3.56
N SER A 30 -13.25 -25.54 -2.91
CA SER A 30 -14.67 -25.58 -3.33
C SER A 30 -15.61 -24.66 -2.54
N CYS A 31 -15.09 -23.82 -1.64
CA CYS A 31 -15.90 -22.89 -0.85
C CYS A 31 -16.49 -21.77 -1.70
N MET A 32 -17.70 -21.34 -1.34
CA MET A 32 -18.34 -20.18 -1.97
C MET A 32 -17.77 -18.87 -1.40
N PRO A 33 -17.54 -17.84 -2.24
CA PRO A 33 -17.03 -16.54 -1.80
C PRO A 33 -18.16 -15.70 -1.18
N LEU A 34 -18.66 -16.11 -0.02
CA LEU A 34 -19.73 -15.44 0.73
C LEU A 34 -19.14 -14.68 1.92
N GLU A 35 -19.43 -13.37 2.02
CA GLU A 35 -19.09 -12.61 3.23
C GLU A 35 -20.15 -12.82 4.31
N SER A 36 -19.68 -13.06 5.54
CA SER A 36 -20.52 -13.26 6.72
C SER A 36 -20.05 -12.35 7.85
N ASP A 37 -21.00 -11.91 8.68
CA ASP A 37 -20.73 -11.28 9.97
C ASP A 37 -20.81 -12.30 11.13
N GLU A 38 -21.22 -13.53 10.83
CA GLU A 38 -21.27 -14.64 11.78
C GLU A 38 -20.10 -15.61 11.53
N TYR A 39 -19.33 -15.86 12.59
CA TYR A 39 -18.17 -16.76 12.57
C TYR A 39 -18.36 -17.85 13.62
N THR A 40 -18.40 -19.10 13.18
CA THR A 40 -18.60 -20.25 14.10
C THR A 40 -17.28 -20.84 14.58
N LYS A 41 -16.16 -20.50 13.94
CA LYS A 41 -14.82 -20.94 14.31
C LYS A 41 -13.87 -19.75 14.39
N LYS A 42 -12.92 -19.83 15.33
CA LYS A 42 -11.76 -18.95 15.37
C LYS A 42 -10.53 -19.71 15.83
N PHE A 43 -9.36 -19.29 15.35
CA PHE A 43 -8.09 -19.90 15.71
C PHE A 43 -6.96 -18.89 15.60
N GLN A 44 -5.87 -19.14 16.31
CA GLN A 44 -4.74 -18.23 16.43
C GLN A 44 -3.52 -18.76 15.67
N ARG A 45 -2.78 -17.87 15.04
CA ARG A 45 -1.50 -18.16 14.36
C ARG A 45 -0.46 -17.07 14.64
N ASN A 46 0.80 -17.47 14.45
CA ASN A 46 1.95 -16.58 14.42
C ASN A 46 2.77 -16.92 13.18
N LEU A 47 2.89 -15.98 12.24
CA LEU A 47 3.76 -16.13 11.09
C LEU A 47 5.21 -15.85 11.49
N ARG A 48 6.16 -16.57 10.86
CA ARG A 48 7.59 -16.42 11.11
C ARG A 48 8.30 -16.14 9.79
N ALA A 49 9.16 -15.13 9.78
CA ALA A 49 10.07 -14.92 8.66
C ALA A 49 11.01 -16.12 8.52
N VAL A 50 11.21 -16.58 7.29
CA VAL A 50 12.10 -17.70 6.96
C VAL A 50 13.36 -17.14 6.31
N LYS A 51 14.50 -17.80 6.55
CA LYS A 51 15.78 -17.47 5.91
C LYS A 51 15.75 -17.90 4.44
N SER A 52 16.40 -17.11 3.60
CA SER A 52 16.74 -17.51 2.23
C SER A 52 17.67 -18.73 2.24
N GLU A 53 17.86 -19.33 1.06
CA GLU A 53 18.83 -20.41 0.86
C GLU A 53 20.27 -20.02 1.26
N LEU A 54 20.57 -18.71 1.22
CA LEU A 54 21.85 -18.14 1.64
C LEU A 54 21.93 -17.87 3.15
N GLY A 55 20.89 -18.21 3.92
CA GLY A 55 20.81 -18.00 5.37
C GLY A 55 20.49 -16.56 5.77
N GLU A 56 20.22 -15.68 4.82
CA GLU A 56 19.88 -14.28 5.04
C GLU A 56 18.37 -14.10 5.19
N TYR A 57 17.94 -13.13 5.98
CA TYR A 57 16.54 -12.76 6.04
C TYR A 57 16.27 -11.59 5.10
N ASP A 58 15.10 -11.60 4.47
CA ASP A 58 14.58 -10.42 3.79
C ASP A 58 14.43 -9.27 4.82
N PRO A 59 15.08 -8.10 4.62
CA PRO A 59 14.95 -6.96 5.51
C PRO A 59 13.51 -6.48 5.70
N ALA A 60 12.68 -6.53 4.65
CA ALA A 60 11.26 -6.20 4.75
C ALA A 60 10.53 -7.25 5.60
N ALA A 61 10.93 -8.51 5.48
CA ALA A 61 10.36 -9.57 6.29
C ALA A 61 10.72 -9.49 7.77
N LEU A 62 11.97 -9.14 8.07
CA LEU A 62 12.40 -8.84 9.44
C LEU A 62 11.68 -7.62 9.99
N PHE A 63 11.52 -6.58 9.17
CA PHE A 63 10.89 -5.35 9.60
C PHE A 63 9.41 -5.56 9.95
N GLU A 64 8.65 -6.25 9.11
CA GLU A 64 7.26 -6.60 9.47
C GLU A 64 7.20 -7.64 10.60
N SER A 65 8.16 -8.56 10.70
CA SER A 65 8.25 -9.45 11.87
C SER A 65 8.61 -8.71 13.16
N SER A 66 9.30 -7.58 13.11
CA SER A 66 9.51 -6.73 14.29
C SER A 66 8.20 -6.12 14.80
N LYS A 67 7.19 -6.05 13.93
CA LYS A 67 5.80 -5.70 14.25
C LYS A 67 4.93 -6.94 14.48
N SER A 68 5.52 -8.14 14.63
CA SER A 68 4.77 -9.40 14.70
C SER A 68 3.68 -9.32 15.76
N LYS A 69 2.44 -9.25 15.28
CA LYS A 69 1.24 -9.37 16.08
C LYS A 69 0.79 -10.80 16.06
N THR A 70 0.14 -11.21 17.14
CA THR A 70 -0.65 -12.43 17.14
C THR A 70 -1.79 -12.28 16.15
N ILE A 71 -2.03 -13.28 15.31
CA ILE A 71 -3.10 -13.23 14.31
C ILE A 71 -4.24 -14.13 14.75
N MET A 72 -5.44 -13.57 14.83
CA MET A 72 -6.68 -14.29 15.09
C MET A 72 -7.48 -14.38 13.79
N TYR A 73 -7.73 -15.61 13.35
CA TYR A 73 -8.56 -15.88 12.17
C TYR A 73 -9.96 -16.30 12.58
N TYR A 74 -10.95 -15.75 11.88
CA TYR A 74 -12.37 -16.04 12.02
C TYR A 74 -12.86 -16.73 10.75
N ALA A 75 -13.58 -17.83 10.92
CA ALA A 75 -13.96 -18.72 9.84
C ALA A 75 -15.46 -19.04 9.91
N ASN A 76 -16.11 -19.03 8.75
CA ASN A 76 -17.46 -19.53 8.54
C ASN A 76 -17.39 -20.80 7.65
N PRO A 77 -17.97 -21.94 8.08
CA PRO A 77 -18.04 -23.18 7.29
C PRO A 77 -18.69 -23.03 5.90
N GLU A 78 -19.52 -22.02 5.70
CA GLU A 78 -20.15 -21.74 4.39
C GLU A 78 -19.16 -21.14 3.37
N SER A 79 -18.13 -20.43 3.85
CA SER A 79 -17.19 -19.65 3.05
C SER A 79 -15.74 -20.11 3.17
N SER A 80 -15.41 -21.02 4.10
CA SER A 80 -14.04 -21.43 4.38
C SER A 80 -13.94 -22.91 4.76
N CYS A 81 -12.84 -23.55 4.35
CA CYS A 81 -12.50 -24.94 4.63
C CYS A 81 -11.09 -25.06 5.21
N LEU A 82 -10.55 -26.27 5.24
CA LEU A 82 -9.21 -26.54 5.74
C LEU A 82 -8.11 -25.93 4.87
N VAL A 83 -8.37 -25.73 3.57
CA VAL A 83 -7.44 -25.05 2.66
C VAL A 83 -7.17 -23.61 3.11
N GLU A 84 -8.22 -22.83 3.38
CA GLU A 84 -8.06 -21.45 3.89
C GLU A 84 -7.44 -21.43 5.30
N GLN A 85 -7.58 -22.49 6.08
CA GLN A 85 -7.03 -22.59 7.43
C GLN A 85 -5.56 -23.02 7.45
N ASP A 86 -4.99 -23.33 6.28
CA ASP A 86 -3.67 -23.92 6.11
C ASP A 86 -3.55 -25.29 6.83
N GLU A 87 -4.60 -26.10 6.75
CA GLU A 87 -4.70 -27.45 7.35
C GLU A 87 -4.92 -28.54 6.29
N GLU A 88 -5.01 -28.16 5.01
CA GLU A 88 -5.16 -29.07 3.88
C GLU A 88 -4.41 -28.50 2.65
N PRO A 89 -3.75 -29.35 1.84
CA PRO A 89 -3.21 -28.89 0.57
C PRO A 89 -4.28 -28.24 -0.32
N PRO A 90 -3.91 -27.21 -1.12
CA PRO A 90 -4.81 -26.59 -2.07
C PRO A 90 -5.32 -27.61 -3.08
N HIS A 91 -6.53 -27.39 -3.58
CA HIS A 91 -7.08 -28.17 -4.67
C HIS A 91 -6.58 -27.65 -6.03
N ASN A 92 -7.06 -28.24 -7.11
CA ASN A 92 -6.78 -27.75 -8.45
C ASN A 92 -7.36 -26.34 -8.66
N LEU A 93 -6.66 -25.58 -9.50
CA LEU A 93 -7.07 -24.24 -9.94
C LEU A 93 -8.51 -24.24 -10.47
N ASP A 94 -9.30 -23.23 -10.08
CA ASP A 94 -10.64 -23.04 -10.63
C ASP A 94 -10.59 -22.71 -12.14
N ASP A 95 -11.18 -23.60 -12.95
CA ASP A 95 -11.22 -23.45 -14.40
C ASP A 95 -12.01 -22.21 -14.85
N ASN A 96 -13.02 -21.77 -14.09
CA ASN A 96 -13.79 -20.58 -14.46
C ASN A 96 -12.95 -19.30 -14.28
N ALA A 97 -12.24 -19.20 -13.17
CA ALA A 97 -11.28 -18.13 -12.91
C ALA A 97 -10.18 -18.09 -13.98
N LYS A 98 -9.57 -19.24 -14.26
CA LYS A 98 -8.55 -19.38 -15.32
C LYS A 98 -9.07 -18.93 -16.68
N ASN A 99 -10.22 -19.47 -17.11
CA ASN A 99 -10.81 -19.13 -18.41
C ASN A 99 -11.15 -17.65 -18.52
N LEU A 100 -11.62 -17.03 -17.42
CA LEU A 100 -11.89 -15.60 -17.41
C LEU A 100 -10.61 -14.76 -17.49
N ALA A 101 -9.54 -15.15 -16.80
CA ALA A 101 -8.24 -14.49 -16.92
C ALA A 101 -7.69 -14.55 -18.36
N LEU A 102 -7.87 -15.68 -19.06
CA LEU A 102 -7.52 -15.83 -20.47
C LEU A 102 -8.36 -14.95 -21.40
N VAL A 103 -9.67 -14.84 -21.14
CA VAL A 103 -10.57 -13.94 -21.89
C VAL A 103 -10.16 -12.48 -21.69
N ILE A 104 -9.85 -12.07 -20.45
CA ILE A 104 -9.38 -10.72 -20.13
C ILE A 104 -8.05 -10.45 -20.84
N SER A 105 -7.11 -11.40 -20.79
CA SER A 105 -5.83 -11.29 -21.50
C SER A 105 -6.01 -11.14 -23.01
N SER A 106 -6.92 -11.90 -23.60
CA SER A 106 -7.23 -11.82 -25.04
C SER A 106 -7.87 -10.48 -25.40
N ALA A 107 -8.77 -9.96 -24.55
CA ALA A 107 -9.43 -8.67 -24.76
C ALA A 107 -8.48 -7.47 -24.64
N LEU A 108 -7.34 -7.66 -23.97
CA LEU A 108 -6.25 -6.68 -23.86
C LEU A 108 -5.12 -6.94 -24.86
N GLU A 109 -5.33 -7.85 -25.82
CA GLU A 109 -4.34 -8.23 -26.83
C GLU A 109 -2.98 -8.63 -26.23
N SER A 110 -3.00 -9.23 -25.03
CA SER A 110 -1.80 -9.67 -24.30
C SER A 110 -1.28 -11.00 -24.82
N ASN A 111 0.03 -11.23 -24.67
CA ASN A 111 0.67 -12.49 -25.03
C ASN A 111 0.45 -13.51 -23.89
N ILE A 112 -0.48 -14.43 -24.10
CA ILE A 112 -0.82 -15.49 -23.15
C ILE A 112 0.27 -16.56 -23.14
N PHE A 113 0.74 -16.95 -21.95
CA PHE A 113 1.70 -18.04 -21.80
C PHE A 113 1.07 -19.40 -22.10
N SER A 114 1.86 -20.31 -22.67
CA SER A 114 1.41 -21.67 -22.96
C SER A 114 1.14 -22.49 -21.71
N GLU A 115 1.81 -22.17 -20.61
CA GLU A 115 1.68 -22.83 -19.31
C GLU A 115 1.66 -21.79 -18.19
N ILE A 116 0.88 -22.08 -17.15
CA ILE A 116 0.68 -21.18 -16.00
C ILE A 116 1.15 -21.93 -14.75
N TYR A 117 2.07 -21.31 -14.01
CA TYR A 117 2.66 -21.89 -12.80
C TYR A 117 2.23 -21.11 -11.56
N PRO A 118 1.60 -21.76 -10.55
CA PRO A 118 1.31 -21.13 -9.27
C PRO A 118 2.59 -20.84 -8.48
N MET A 119 2.82 -19.55 -8.21
CA MET A 119 3.93 -19.07 -7.39
C MET A 119 3.43 -18.70 -5.99
N ARG A 120 4.36 -18.55 -5.05
CA ARG A 120 4.07 -18.15 -3.66
C ARG A 120 4.72 -16.79 -3.40
N LYS A 121 3.93 -15.72 -3.44
CA LYS A 121 4.35 -14.35 -3.10
C LYS A 121 4.28 -14.22 -1.57
N THR A 122 5.42 -14.04 -0.90
CA THR A 122 5.48 -13.96 0.57
C THR A 122 4.63 -12.82 1.11
N VAL A 123 3.76 -13.12 2.08
CA VAL A 123 2.86 -12.17 2.74
C VAL A 123 2.83 -12.47 4.24
N ILE A 124 3.38 -11.57 5.04
CA ILE A 124 3.67 -11.79 6.47
C ILE A 124 2.87 -10.89 7.40
N ASP A 125 1.99 -10.04 6.85
CA ASP A 125 1.12 -9.16 7.62
C ASP A 125 -0.02 -9.89 8.34
N GLY A 126 -0.21 -11.18 8.01
CA GLY A 126 -1.26 -12.05 8.53
C GLY A 126 -2.49 -12.16 7.63
N SER A 127 -2.54 -11.47 6.49
CA SER A 127 -3.70 -11.50 5.60
C SER A 127 -3.83 -12.81 4.80
N ASN A 128 -2.77 -13.62 4.72
CA ASN A 128 -2.79 -15.00 4.20
C ASN A 128 -2.36 -15.97 5.31
N THR A 129 -3.18 -16.99 5.61
CA THR A 129 -2.93 -17.98 6.67
C THR A 129 -1.64 -18.78 6.45
N THR A 130 -1.32 -19.03 5.18
CA THR A 130 -0.12 -19.72 4.68
C THR A 130 1.17 -18.90 4.79
N GLY A 131 1.08 -17.59 5.07
CA GLY A 131 2.23 -16.68 4.99
C GLY A 131 2.66 -16.33 3.56
N PHE A 132 1.87 -16.71 2.55
CA PHE A 132 2.07 -16.33 1.15
C PHE A 132 0.75 -16.30 0.38
N GLN A 133 0.67 -15.44 -0.63
CA GLN A 133 -0.41 -15.40 -1.61
C GLN A 133 -0.03 -16.30 -2.80
N ARG A 134 -0.96 -17.13 -3.27
CA ARG A 134 -0.76 -17.85 -4.53
C ARG A 134 -1.09 -16.93 -5.70
N THR A 135 -0.11 -16.71 -6.57
CA THR A 135 -0.19 -15.80 -7.72
C THR A 135 0.35 -16.51 -8.95
N MET A 136 -0.29 -16.32 -10.09
CA MET A 136 0.06 -16.92 -11.38
C MET A 136 0.16 -15.84 -12.43
N LEU A 137 1.30 -15.75 -13.11
CA LEU A 137 1.43 -14.89 -14.29
C LEU A 137 0.74 -15.56 -15.48
N VAL A 138 -0.28 -14.91 -16.05
CA VAL A 138 -1.13 -15.47 -17.12
C VAL A 138 -0.70 -14.95 -18.49
N SER A 139 -0.38 -13.67 -18.59
CA SER A 139 0.06 -13.04 -19.83
C SER A 139 0.94 -11.82 -19.57
N GLN A 140 1.66 -11.38 -20.61
CA GLN A 140 2.48 -10.17 -20.63
C GLN A 140 2.29 -9.37 -21.91
N GLY A 141 2.55 -8.07 -21.84
CA GLY A 141 2.34 -7.18 -22.98
C GLY A 141 0.85 -6.99 -23.29
N GLY A 142 0.59 -6.42 -24.47
CA GLY A 142 -0.75 -6.04 -24.89
C GLY A 142 -1.05 -4.57 -24.62
N HIS A 143 -2.29 -4.17 -24.81
CA HIS A 143 -2.72 -2.79 -24.62
C HIS A 143 -4.23 -2.67 -24.45
N ILE A 144 -4.64 -1.52 -23.92
CA ILE A 144 -6.03 -1.03 -23.98
C ILE A 144 -6.06 0.28 -24.79
N GLU A 145 -7.03 0.41 -25.69
CA GLU A 145 -7.26 1.65 -26.42
C GLU A 145 -8.20 2.58 -25.64
N VAL A 146 -7.75 3.80 -25.37
CA VAL A 146 -8.51 4.82 -24.64
C VAL A 146 -8.37 6.14 -25.39
N ASP A 147 -9.50 6.71 -25.85
CA ASP A 147 -9.55 7.95 -26.63
C ASP A 147 -8.59 7.95 -27.86
N GLY A 148 -8.38 6.78 -28.50
CA GLY A 148 -7.49 6.61 -29.65
C GLY A 148 -6.01 6.42 -29.32
N GLU A 149 -5.66 6.40 -28.03
CA GLU A 149 -4.30 6.13 -27.54
C GLU A 149 -4.18 4.68 -27.04
N LYS A 150 -3.09 3.99 -27.40
CA LYS A 150 -2.78 2.65 -26.90
C LYS A 150 -2.00 2.75 -25.59
N ILE A 151 -2.59 2.29 -24.50
CA ILE A 151 -1.95 2.20 -23.20
C ILE A 151 -1.46 0.77 -23.00
N GLY A 152 -0.15 0.59 -22.82
CA GLY A 152 0.46 -0.73 -22.69
C GLY A 152 0.02 -1.45 -21.43
N VAL A 153 -0.12 -2.77 -21.53
CA VAL A 153 -0.28 -3.70 -20.40
C VAL A 153 1.06 -4.38 -20.15
N GLN A 154 1.55 -4.35 -18.92
CA GLN A 154 2.79 -5.02 -18.54
C GLN A 154 2.54 -6.51 -18.30
N SER A 155 1.60 -6.80 -17.41
CA SER A 155 1.30 -8.15 -16.96
C SER A 155 -0.14 -8.29 -16.51
N ILE A 156 -0.64 -9.52 -16.65
CA ILE A 156 -1.92 -9.96 -16.09
C ILE A 156 -1.65 -11.19 -15.23
N CYS A 157 -1.98 -11.09 -13.94
CA CYS A 157 -1.85 -12.17 -12.98
C CYS A 157 -3.23 -12.66 -12.52
N LEU A 158 -3.34 -13.95 -12.23
CA LEU A 158 -4.47 -14.56 -11.52
C LEU A 158 -3.99 -14.96 -10.12
N GLU A 159 -4.64 -14.46 -9.09
CA GLU A 159 -4.21 -14.64 -7.71
C GLU A 159 -5.35 -14.78 -6.72
N GLU A 160 -5.01 -15.20 -5.50
CA GLU A 160 -5.94 -15.25 -4.37
C GLU A 160 -6.10 -13.86 -3.75
N ASP A 161 -7.33 -13.42 -3.48
CA ASP A 161 -7.51 -12.27 -2.59
C ASP A 161 -7.15 -12.62 -1.14
N ALA A 162 -6.77 -11.60 -0.38
CA ALA A 162 -6.35 -11.73 1.01
C ALA A 162 -7.55 -11.70 1.97
N ALA A 163 -7.34 -12.20 3.20
CA ALA A 163 -8.35 -12.18 4.25
C ALA A 163 -8.83 -10.75 4.57
N LYS A 164 -10.06 -10.62 5.07
CA LYS A 164 -10.66 -9.32 5.42
C LYS A 164 -10.23 -8.92 6.82
N LEU A 165 -9.58 -7.76 6.97
CA LEU A 165 -9.22 -7.22 8.27
C LEU A 165 -10.49 -6.81 9.04
N LEU A 166 -10.72 -7.41 10.19
CA LEU A 166 -11.81 -7.09 11.12
C LEU A 166 -11.37 -6.08 12.18
N GLY A 167 -10.10 -6.15 12.59
CA GLY A 167 -9.53 -5.26 13.59
C GLY A 167 -8.01 -5.36 13.68
N ASP A 168 -7.37 -4.24 14.04
CA ASP A 168 -5.95 -4.18 14.38
C ASP A 168 -5.82 -3.42 15.71
N LYS A 169 -5.60 -4.15 16.82
CA LYS A 169 -5.62 -3.61 18.18
C LYS A 169 -4.46 -4.17 18.99
N GLY A 170 -3.65 -3.28 19.56
CA GLY A 170 -2.50 -3.68 20.40
C GLY A 170 -1.59 -4.65 19.66
N ASP A 171 -1.37 -5.81 20.25
CA ASP A 171 -0.52 -6.89 19.70
C ASP A 171 -1.31 -7.96 18.92
N MET A 172 -2.57 -7.69 18.55
CA MET A 172 -3.44 -8.62 17.84
C MET A 172 -4.03 -8.02 16.55
N ARG A 173 -3.99 -8.81 15.48
CA ARG A 173 -4.77 -8.57 14.25
C ARG A 173 -5.84 -9.64 14.07
N GLU A 174 -7.03 -9.21 13.70
CA GLU A 174 -8.20 -10.06 13.51
C GLU A 174 -8.58 -10.08 12.04
N TYR A 175 -8.67 -11.26 11.42
CA TYR A 175 -9.01 -11.43 10.02
C TYR A 175 -10.16 -12.42 9.83
N SER A 176 -11.10 -12.13 8.93
CA SER A 176 -12.08 -13.10 8.41
C SER A 176 -11.54 -13.81 7.17
N LEU A 177 -11.69 -15.14 7.15
CA LEU A 177 -11.30 -16.00 6.03
C LEU A 177 -12.29 -16.00 4.86
N ASP A 178 -13.44 -15.35 4.99
CA ASP A 178 -14.48 -15.33 3.94
C ASP A 178 -13.93 -14.89 2.59
N ARG A 179 -13.07 -13.85 2.61
CA ARG A 179 -12.44 -13.27 1.42
C ARG A 179 -11.15 -13.97 0.99
N LEU A 180 -10.47 -14.68 1.90
CA LEU A 180 -9.22 -15.36 1.57
C LEU A 180 -9.45 -16.39 0.48
N GLY A 181 -8.70 -16.32 -0.62
CA GLY A 181 -8.80 -17.27 -1.72
C GLY A 181 -9.86 -16.94 -2.79
N VAL A 182 -10.59 -15.82 -2.65
CA VAL A 182 -11.46 -15.34 -3.75
C VAL A 182 -10.62 -15.08 -4.99
N PRO A 183 -10.99 -15.55 -6.20
CA PRO A 183 -10.19 -15.32 -7.39
C PRO A 183 -10.11 -13.83 -7.74
N LEU A 184 -8.91 -13.37 -8.03
CA LEU A 184 -8.60 -11.97 -8.31
C LEU A 184 -7.73 -11.91 -9.57
N VAL A 185 -8.06 -11.02 -10.51
CA VAL A 185 -7.15 -10.66 -11.59
C VAL A 185 -6.44 -9.36 -11.22
N GLU A 186 -5.12 -9.35 -11.35
CA GLU A 186 -4.27 -8.17 -11.22
C GLU A 186 -3.81 -7.78 -12.64
N ILE A 187 -3.99 -6.52 -13.01
CA ILE A 187 -3.59 -5.98 -14.32
C ILE A 187 -2.69 -4.77 -14.06
N ALA A 188 -1.41 -4.89 -14.42
CA ALA A 188 -0.45 -3.81 -14.34
C ALA A 188 -0.33 -3.14 -15.72
N LEU A 189 -0.48 -1.81 -15.76
CA LEU A 189 -0.28 -1.01 -16.97
C LEU A 189 1.12 -0.42 -17.03
N GLU A 190 1.59 -0.16 -18.24
CA GLU A 190 2.81 0.63 -18.45
C GLU A 190 2.66 2.04 -17.85
N PRO A 191 3.76 2.67 -17.37
CA PRO A 191 3.70 4.02 -16.84
C PRO A 191 3.13 5.00 -17.86
N VAL A 192 2.07 5.69 -17.46
CA VAL A 192 1.38 6.67 -18.29
C VAL A 192 1.89 8.07 -17.97
N GLU A 193 2.31 8.78 -19.00
CA GLU A 193 2.56 10.23 -18.94
C GLU A 193 1.25 10.99 -19.18
N GLY A 194 1.04 12.06 -18.41
CA GLY A 194 -0.12 12.95 -18.54
C GLY A 194 -0.69 13.40 -17.21
N ASP A 195 -1.92 13.89 -17.25
CA ASP A 195 -2.64 14.41 -16.09
C ASP A 195 -3.46 13.35 -15.34
N SER A 196 -3.94 13.72 -14.15
CA SER A 196 -4.80 12.90 -13.29
C SER A 196 -6.10 12.46 -13.99
N LYS A 197 -6.64 13.28 -14.89
CA LYS A 197 -7.87 13.01 -15.65
C LYS A 197 -7.67 11.88 -16.67
N LYS A 198 -6.54 11.84 -17.36
CA LYS A 198 -6.16 10.76 -18.26
C LYS A 198 -6.11 9.43 -17.50
N ILE A 199 -5.46 9.39 -16.33
CA ILE A 199 -5.39 8.19 -15.49
C ILE A 199 -6.78 7.69 -15.08
N LYS A 200 -7.67 8.61 -14.67
CA LYS A 200 -9.06 8.28 -14.34
C LYS A 200 -9.82 7.68 -15.53
N LYS A 201 -9.64 8.23 -16.74
CA LYS A 201 -10.26 7.69 -17.95
C LYS A 201 -9.76 6.29 -18.27
N ILE A 202 -8.46 6.05 -18.13
CA ILE A 202 -7.85 4.72 -18.36
C ILE A 202 -8.42 3.70 -17.37
N ALA A 203 -8.44 4.04 -16.07
CA ALA A 203 -9.01 3.19 -15.04
C ALA A 203 -10.51 2.90 -15.28
N LEU A 204 -11.28 3.90 -15.72
CA LEU A 204 -12.69 3.75 -16.08
C LEU A 204 -12.87 2.83 -17.29
N SER A 205 -12.07 2.99 -18.33
CA SER A 205 -12.11 2.16 -19.54
C SER A 205 -11.77 0.70 -19.23
N LEU A 206 -10.72 0.46 -18.43
CA LEU A 206 -10.37 -0.90 -18.00
C LEU A 206 -11.48 -1.50 -17.13
N GLY A 207 -12.02 -0.74 -16.19
CA GLY A 207 -13.16 -1.16 -15.37
C GLY A 207 -14.41 -1.50 -16.20
N ARG A 208 -14.68 -0.76 -17.28
CA ARG A 208 -15.77 -1.04 -18.23
C ARG A 208 -15.51 -2.33 -19.02
N LEU A 209 -14.29 -2.53 -19.49
CA LEU A 209 -13.88 -3.76 -20.18
C LEU A 209 -14.09 -4.97 -19.25
N LEU A 210 -13.60 -4.90 -18.01
CA LEU A 210 -13.78 -5.95 -17.01
C LEU A 210 -15.27 -6.23 -16.75
N ARG A 211 -16.10 -5.19 -16.61
CA ARG A 211 -17.55 -5.34 -16.43
C ARG A 211 -18.26 -5.94 -17.64
N SER A 212 -17.73 -5.73 -18.85
CA SER A 212 -18.32 -6.27 -20.08
C SER A 212 -18.31 -7.81 -20.11
N THR A 213 -17.37 -8.44 -19.39
CA THR A 213 -17.32 -9.90 -19.21
C THR A 213 -18.55 -10.46 -18.49
N LYS A 214 -19.28 -9.62 -17.72
CA LYS A 214 -20.36 -9.99 -16.80
C LYS A 214 -19.99 -11.04 -15.75
N LYS A 215 -18.70 -11.33 -15.58
CA LYS A 215 -18.17 -12.36 -14.69
C LYS A 215 -17.18 -11.81 -13.66
N VAL A 216 -17.24 -10.51 -13.39
CA VAL A 216 -16.49 -9.86 -12.31
C VAL A 216 -17.41 -9.49 -11.17
N THR A 217 -16.93 -9.59 -9.94
CA THR A 217 -17.67 -9.23 -8.74
C THR A 217 -17.99 -7.74 -8.75
N ARG A 218 -19.14 -7.37 -8.21
CA ARG A 218 -19.62 -5.99 -8.12
C ARG A 218 -19.86 -5.64 -6.66
N GLY A 219 -19.64 -4.39 -6.32
CA GLY A 219 -19.83 -3.87 -4.97
C GLY A 219 -18.57 -3.22 -4.43
N ILE A 220 -18.67 -2.66 -3.23
CA ILE A 220 -17.55 -2.04 -2.54
C ILE A 220 -16.51 -3.13 -2.23
N GLY A 221 -15.22 -2.82 -2.41
CA GLY A 221 -14.13 -3.76 -2.14
C GLY A 221 -13.85 -4.82 -3.22
N SER A 222 -14.72 -4.95 -4.22
CA SER A 222 -14.52 -5.90 -5.34
C SER A 222 -13.45 -5.48 -6.34
N ILE A 223 -13.10 -4.20 -6.37
CA ILE A 223 -12.05 -3.62 -7.20
C ILE A 223 -11.16 -2.71 -6.36
N ARG A 224 -9.84 -2.81 -6.55
CA ARG A 224 -8.84 -1.92 -5.96
C ARG A 224 -7.92 -1.39 -7.06
N GLN A 225 -7.50 -0.15 -6.91
CA GLN A 225 -6.51 0.46 -7.78
C GLN A 225 -5.32 0.88 -6.91
N ASP A 226 -4.16 0.34 -7.27
CA ASP A 226 -2.87 0.74 -6.69
C ASP A 226 -2.18 1.65 -7.71
N VAL A 227 -1.64 2.76 -7.21
CA VAL A 227 -1.20 3.88 -8.05
C VAL A 227 0.25 4.22 -7.74
N ASN A 228 1.10 4.12 -8.74
CA ASN A 228 2.52 4.37 -8.63
C ASN A 228 2.83 5.76 -9.18
N VAL A 229 3.01 6.75 -8.31
CA VAL A 229 3.20 8.16 -8.70
C VAL A 229 4.67 8.53 -8.64
N SER A 230 5.16 9.18 -9.70
CA SER A 230 6.48 9.79 -9.74
C SER A 230 6.46 11.11 -10.50
N VAL A 231 7.35 12.02 -10.13
CA VAL A 231 7.56 13.31 -10.81
C VAL A 231 9.02 13.46 -11.21
N LYS A 232 9.29 14.31 -12.20
CA LYS A 232 10.65 14.66 -12.60
C LYS A 232 11.44 15.22 -11.42
N ASP A 233 12.69 14.79 -11.28
CA ASP A 233 13.57 15.08 -10.14
C ASP A 233 13.04 14.62 -8.76
N GLY A 234 11.93 13.86 -8.70
CA GLY A 234 11.28 13.41 -7.46
C GLY A 234 12.07 12.38 -6.65
N GLY A 235 13.09 11.76 -7.27
CA GLY A 235 14.01 10.83 -6.60
C GLY A 235 13.44 9.44 -6.29
N GLY A 236 12.17 9.17 -6.56
CA GLY A 236 11.56 7.86 -6.35
C GLY A 236 10.12 7.73 -6.85
N ILE A 237 9.62 6.50 -6.82
CA ILE A 237 8.22 6.15 -7.09
C ILE A 237 7.54 5.95 -5.73
N VAL A 238 6.38 6.55 -5.53
CA VAL A 238 5.55 6.33 -4.34
C VAL A 238 4.29 5.58 -4.75
N GLU A 239 4.11 4.41 -4.16
CA GLU A 239 2.95 3.57 -4.35
C GLU A 239 1.85 3.96 -3.34
N VAL A 240 0.67 4.30 -3.86
CA VAL A 240 -0.53 4.54 -3.05
C VAL A 240 -1.49 3.38 -3.28
N LYS A 241 -1.67 2.55 -2.24
CA LYS A 241 -2.48 1.33 -2.30
C LYS A 241 -3.94 1.57 -1.96
N GLY A 242 -4.81 0.75 -2.55
CA GLY A 242 -6.19 0.58 -2.12
C GLY A 242 -7.11 1.75 -2.46
N VAL A 243 -6.85 2.46 -3.56
CA VAL A 243 -7.81 3.45 -4.07
C VAL A 243 -9.03 2.70 -4.58
N GLN A 244 -10.19 2.91 -3.94
CA GLN A 244 -11.42 2.17 -4.29
C GLN A 244 -12.28 2.93 -5.30
N GLN A 245 -12.33 4.26 -5.19
CA GLN A 245 -13.22 5.11 -5.99
C GLN A 245 -12.44 5.86 -7.06
N LEU A 246 -12.96 5.83 -8.30
CA LEU A 246 -12.36 6.55 -9.43
C LEU A 246 -12.27 8.07 -9.22
N ASP A 247 -13.19 8.67 -8.45
CA ASP A 247 -13.13 10.10 -8.13
C ASP A 247 -12.05 10.43 -7.09
N GLN A 248 -11.62 9.43 -6.30
CA GLN A 248 -10.50 9.58 -5.38
C GLN A 248 -9.16 9.44 -6.11
N LEU A 249 -9.10 8.61 -7.16
CA LEU A 249 -7.90 8.37 -7.95
C LEU A 249 -7.26 9.67 -8.46
N GLU A 250 -8.07 10.55 -9.05
CA GLU A 250 -7.62 11.86 -9.56
C GLU A 250 -6.98 12.70 -8.45
N LYS A 251 -7.66 12.79 -7.30
CA LYS A 251 -7.20 13.57 -6.14
C LYS A 251 -5.94 12.99 -5.50
N VAL A 252 -5.83 11.66 -5.44
CA VAL A 252 -4.67 10.95 -4.88
C VAL A 252 -3.44 11.22 -5.74
N VAL A 253 -3.56 11.09 -7.06
CA VAL A 253 -2.49 11.39 -8.01
C VAL A 253 -2.04 12.85 -7.89
N GLU A 254 -2.99 13.79 -7.90
CA GLU A 254 -2.69 15.22 -7.77
C GLU A 254 -2.01 15.55 -6.45
N PHE A 255 -2.51 15.00 -5.35
CA PHE A 255 -1.95 15.23 -4.03
C PHE A 255 -0.52 14.71 -3.93
N GLU A 256 -0.26 13.47 -4.35
CA GLU A 256 1.07 12.88 -4.26
C GLU A 256 2.06 13.56 -5.21
N ALA A 257 1.63 13.87 -6.44
CA ALA A 257 2.46 14.61 -7.38
C ALA A 257 2.86 16.00 -6.83
N LYS A 258 1.89 16.70 -6.21
CA LYS A 258 2.15 17.98 -5.53
C LYS A 258 3.09 17.81 -4.34
N ARG A 259 2.93 16.74 -3.56
CA ARG A 259 3.79 16.41 -2.40
C ARG A 259 5.23 16.18 -2.84
N GLN A 260 5.45 15.29 -3.80
CA GLN A 260 6.80 15.01 -4.32
C GLN A 260 7.44 16.26 -4.90
N HIS A 261 6.74 17.01 -5.75
CA HIS A 261 7.29 18.24 -6.32
C HIS A 261 7.59 19.31 -5.25
N GLY A 262 6.76 19.41 -4.21
CA GLY A 262 7.05 20.23 -3.04
C GLY A 262 8.32 19.80 -2.32
N LEU A 263 8.53 18.50 -2.15
CA LEU A 263 9.76 17.97 -1.56
C LEU A 263 10.99 18.20 -2.42
N VAL A 264 10.87 18.14 -3.76
CA VAL A 264 11.95 18.55 -4.68
C VAL A 264 12.33 20.01 -4.45
N LYS A 265 11.36 20.91 -4.31
CA LYS A 265 11.63 22.33 -4.00
C LYS A 265 12.31 22.51 -2.64
N ILE A 266 11.89 21.76 -1.62
CA ILE A 266 12.54 21.74 -0.30
C ILE A 266 13.98 21.25 -0.43
N ALA A 267 14.21 20.13 -1.14
CA ALA A 267 15.52 19.55 -1.36
C ALA A 267 16.46 20.53 -2.10
N LYS A 268 15.99 21.18 -3.17
CA LYS A 268 16.75 22.21 -3.90
C LYS A 268 17.13 23.38 -2.99
N LYS A 269 16.24 23.79 -2.07
CA LYS A 269 16.54 24.82 -1.07
C LYS A 269 17.60 24.36 -0.06
N LEU A 270 17.51 23.10 0.40
CA LEU A 270 18.49 22.50 1.31
C LEU A 270 19.87 22.36 0.67
N GLN A 271 19.96 21.96 -0.59
CA GLN A 271 21.23 21.85 -1.33
C GLN A 271 21.95 23.19 -1.46
N ASN A 272 21.20 24.29 -1.50
CA ASN A 272 21.74 25.66 -1.56
C ASN A 272 22.01 26.25 -0.16
N MET A 273 21.70 25.53 0.91
CA MET A 273 21.98 25.95 2.28
C MET A 273 23.25 25.28 2.79
N ASN A 274 24.03 26.05 3.54
CA ASN A 274 25.17 25.51 4.29
C ASN A 274 24.74 25.29 5.75
N PHE A 275 24.32 24.06 6.07
CA PHE A 275 23.98 23.65 7.43
C PHE A 275 24.93 22.56 7.91
N ASP A 276 25.20 22.53 9.21
CA ASP A 276 26.16 21.59 9.78
C ASP A 276 25.64 20.16 9.72
N GLU A 277 26.53 19.20 9.48
CA GLU A 277 26.20 17.79 9.64
C GLU A 277 25.74 17.50 11.08
N ILE A 278 24.67 16.71 11.20
CA ILE A 278 24.12 16.32 12.49
C ILE A 278 24.98 15.20 13.07
N SER A 279 25.59 15.46 14.21
CA SER A 279 26.41 14.46 14.92
C SER A 279 25.71 13.94 16.17
N LYS A 280 26.23 12.85 16.75
CA LYS A 280 25.76 12.37 18.07
C LYS A 280 25.92 13.42 19.18
N ASN A 281 26.85 14.36 19.02
CA ASN A 281 27.09 15.44 19.99
C ASN A 281 26.03 16.55 19.91
N ASP A 282 25.15 16.52 18.92
CA ASP A 282 24.04 17.46 18.77
C ASP A 282 22.72 16.93 19.36
N VAL A 283 22.78 15.75 20.01
CA VAL A 283 21.64 15.18 20.74
C VAL A 283 21.78 15.49 22.23
N PHE A 284 20.79 16.18 22.78
CA PHE A 284 20.78 16.64 24.18
C PHE A 284 19.60 16.03 24.93
N ASP A 285 19.83 15.56 26.14
CA ASP A 285 18.75 15.34 27.10
C ASP A 285 18.38 16.69 27.70
N ILE A 286 17.13 17.11 27.46
CA ILE A 286 16.59 18.39 27.89
C ILE A 286 15.44 18.19 28.89
N THR A 287 15.28 16.98 29.43
CA THR A 287 14.16 16.64 30.33
C THR A 287 14.07 17.61 31.51
N ASP A 288 15.21 17.95 32.11
CA ASP A 288 15.29 18.88 33.23
C ASP A 288 14.85 20.31 32.87
N ASN A 289 15.10 20.76 31.63
CA ASN A 289 14.69 22.08 31.14
C ASN A 289 13.17 22.22 31.05
N PHE A 290 12.45 21.09 30.93
CA PHE A 290 10.99 21.06 30.73
C PHE A 290 10.19 20.79 32.00
N LYS A 291 10.82 20.67 33.19
CA LYS A 291 10.13 20.40 34.48
C LYS A 291 8.97 21.36 34.77
N ASN A 292 9.12 22.62 34.39
CA ASN A 292 8.12 23.67 34.63
C ASN A 292 7.26 23.98 33.39
N CYS A 293 7.31 23.14 32.35
CA CYS A 293 6.54 23.36 31.13
C CYS A 293 5.03 23.19 31.38
N GLN A 294 4.23 24.10 30.82
CA GLN A 294 2.77 24.07 30.95
C GLN A 294 2.08 23.23 29.86
N SER A 295 2.80 22.80 28.83
CA SER A 295 2.21 21.99 27.75
C SER A 295 1.75 20.63 28.30
N LYS A 296 0.48 20.30 28.07
CA LYS A 296 -0.13 19.05 28.56
C LYS A 296 0.59 17.80 28.03
N ILE A 297 1.13 17.88 26.82
CA ILE A 297 1.83 16.77 26.16
C ILE A 297 3.15 16.49 26.89
N ILE A 298 3.91 17.55 27.21
CA ILE A 298 5.17 17.46 27.94
C ILE A 298 4.92 17.00 29.38
N GLN A 299 3.94 17.56 30.06
CA GLN A 299 3.59 17.15 31.43
C GLN A 299 3.19 15.68 31.51
N LYS A 300 2.45 15.16 30.52
CA LYS A 300 2.14 13.73 30.45
C LYS A 300 3.41 12.89 30.28
N SER A 301 4.27 13.28 29.35
CA SER A 301 5.55 12.58 29.10
C SER A 301 6.43 12.52 30.35
N LEU A 302 6.50 13.61 31.12
CA LEU A 302 7.24 13.66 32.39
C LEU A 302 6.62 12.75 33.47
N LYS A 303 5.29 12.66 33.56
CA LYS A 303 4.60 11.73 34.48
C LYS A 303 4.85 10.28 34.13
N ASP A 304 4.96 9.98 32.83
CA ASP A 304 5.26 8.65 32.31
C ASP A 304 6.77 8.32 32.38
N ASN A 305 7.59 9.13 33.07
CA ASN A 305 9.05 9.01 33.17
C ASN A 305 9.76 8.92 31.80
N SER A 306 9.20 9.56 30.77
CA SER A 306 9.80 9.61 29.44
C SER A 306 10.97 10.61 29.39
N ILE A 307 11.98 10.29 28.58
CA ILE A 307 13.13 11.17 28.35
C ILE A 307 12.83 12.09 27.16
N ILE A 308 13.05 13.40 27.35
CA ILE A 308 12.88 14.40 26.30
C ILE A 308 14.26 14.70 25.69
N LYS A 309 14.43 14.36 24.42
CA LYS A 309 15.66 14.65 23.67
C LYS A 309 15.44 15.77 22.67
N ALA A 310 16.42 16.67 22.55
CA ALA A 310 16.52 17.65 21.48
C ALA A 310 17.64 17.27 20.52
N ILE A 311 17.43 17.54 19.23
CA ILE A 311 18.48 17.46 18.22
C ILE A 311 18.72 18.89 17.71
N ARG A 312 19.94 19.40 17.86
CA ARG A 312 20.30 20.73 17.37
C ARG A 312 20.80 20.63 15.94
N ILE A 313 20.22 21.42 15.05
CA ILE A 313 20.72 21.59 13.67
C ILE A 313 21.07 23.06 13.48
N ARG A 314 22.37 23.36 13.34
CA ARG A 314 22.83 24.74 13.15
C ARG A 314 22.50 25.20 11.73
N ASN A 315 22.15 26.48 11.57
CA ASN A 315 21.82 27.11 10.29
C ASN A 315 20.62 26.48 9.54
N PHE A 316 19.66 25.90 10.27
CA PHE A 316 18.48 25.22 9.71
C PHE A 316 17.15 25.94 9.99
N ALA A 317 17.20 27.14 10.56
CA ALA A 317 16.01 27.89 10.95
C ALA A 317 15.11 28.19 9.74
N GLY A 318 13.80 28.00 9.90
CA GLY A 318 12.79 28.23 8.86
C GLY A 318 12.62 27.08 7.86
N MET A 319 13.45 26.04 7.88
CA MET A 319 13.36 24.94 6.92
C MET A 319 12.30 23.89 7.26
N PHE A 320 12.03 23.63 8.54
CA PHE A 320 10.94 22.72 8.91
C PHE A 320 9.57 23.33 8.60
N GLY A 321 9.46 24.66 8.73
CA GLY A 321 8.25 25.44 8.43
C GLY A 321 8.12 25.87 6.96
N TYR A 322 9.19 25.79 6.17
CA TYR A 322 9.15 26.17 4.75
C TYR A 322 8.14 25.30 3.98
N SER A 323 7.17 25.95 3.35
CA SER A 323 6.03 25.32 2.68
C SER A 323 5.94 25.83 1.24
N PRO A 324 6.51 25.13 0.23
CA PRO A 324 6.37 25.51 -1.17
C PRO A 324 4.91 25.46 -1.64
N TYR A 325 4.14 24.56 -1.04
CA TYR A 325 2.72 24.36 -1.25
C TYR A 325 2.02 24.23 0.09
N GLU A 326 0.74 24.60 0.14
CA GLU A 326 -0.09 24.45 1.34
C GLU A 326 -0.06 23.01 1.87
N GLY A 327 0.26 22.86 3.15
CA GLY A 327 0.26 21.57 3.84
C GLY A 327 1.45 20.64 3.53
N ILE A 328 2.41 21.06 2.70
CA ILE A 328 3.63 20.32 2.36
C ILE A 328 4.83 21.04 2.96
N ARG A 329 5.38 20.49 4.04
CA ARG A 329 6.52 21.04 4.80
C ARG A 329 7.35 19.91 5.38
N LEU A 330 8.66 20.10 5.50
CA LEU A 330 9.59 19.07 5.99
C LEU A 330 9.22 18.58 7.41
N GLY A 331 8.81 19.49 8.29
CA GLY A 331 8.41 19.13 9.67
C GLY A 331 7.24 18.15 9.73
N LYS A 332 6.29 18.24 8.77
CA LYS A 332 5.15 17.32 8.70
C LYS A 332 5.57 15.91 8.28
N GLU A 333 6.47 15.80 7.30
CA GLU A 333 7.02 14.52 6.83
C GLU A 333 7.79 13.80 7.94
N ILE A 334 8.66 14.52 8.65
CA ILE A 334 9.39 13.96 9.80
C ILE A 334 8.40 13.55 10.90
N GLY A 335 7.38 14.37 11.17
CA GLY A 335 6.30 14.03 12.11
C GLY A 335 5.56 12.74 11.75
N GLN A 336 5.32 12.48 10.46
CA GLN A 336 4.71 11.23 10.00
C GLN A 336 5.69 10.05 10.12
N LEU A 337 6.96 10.26 9.78
CA LEU A 337 8.00 9.24 9.88
C LEU A 337 8.20 8.77 11.32
N VAL A 338 8.26 9.67 12.31
CA VAL A 338 8.49 9.25 13.70
C VAL A 338 7.30 8.50 14.30
N LYS A 339 6.07 8.80 13.85
CA LYS A 339 4.84 8.08 14.24
C LYS A 339 4.90 6.62 13.84
N PHE A 340 5.50 6.34 12.69
CA PHE A 340 5.75 4.99 12.24
C PHE A 340 6.67 4.20 13.18
N TYR A 341 7.60 4.88 13.87
CA TYR A 341 8.46 4.31 14.90
C TYR A 341 7.86 4.36 16.32
N GLY A 342 6.55 4.60 16.45
CA GLY A 342 5.85 4.61 17.74
C GLY A 342 5.98 5.90 18.55
N ILE A 343 6.59 6.95 17.99
CA ILE A 343 6.68 8.26 18.64
C ILE A 343 5.47 9.11 18.24
N GLY A 344 4.70 9.64 19.20
CA GLY A 344 3.46 10.37 18.91
C GLY A 344 3.59 11.60 17.99
N GLY A 345 4.80 12.14 17.84
CA GLY A 345 5.15 13.25 16.95
C GLY A 345 6.51 13.85 17.32
N VAL A 346 6.93 14.89 16.61
CA VAL A 346 8.07 15.75 16.99
C VAL A 346 7.60 17.19 17.11
N PHE A 347 8.31 17.95 17.96
CA PHE A 347 8.25 19.40 17.97
C PHE A 347 9.48 19.96 17.26
N HIS A 348 9.33 21.06 16.52
CA HIS A 348 10.47 21.75 15.87
C HIS A 348 10.46 23.26 16.08
N SER A 349 11.62 23.91 15.91
CA SER A 349 11.78 25.35 16.18
C SER A 349 10.80 26.23 15.41
N ASP A 350 10.50 25.89 14.16
CA ASP A 350 9.69 26.75 13.28
C ASP A 350 8.19 26.73 13.58
N GLU A 351 7.72 25.85 14.47
CA GLU A 351 6.33 25.83 14.94
C GLU A 351 6.20 26.29 16.39
N LEU A 352 7.29 26.69 17.04
CA LEU A 352 7.26 27.28 18.38
C LEU A 352 7.20 28.82 18.30
N PRO A 353 6.54 29.51 19.25
CA PRO A 353 5.98 29.02 20.51
C PRO A 353 4.48 28.67 20.41
N ASN A 354 4.17 27.50 19.85
CA ASN A 354 2.83 26.90 19.90
C ASN A 354 2.89 25.61 20.76
N TYR A 355 1.72 25.16 21.23
CA TYR A 355 1.46 23.89 21.97
C TYR A 355 1.73 23.83 23.48
#